data_AF-A0A3P6QPF4-F1
#
_entry.id   AF-A0A3P6QPF4-F1
#
_cell.length_a   1.000
_cell.length_b   1.000
_cell.length_c   1.000
_cell.angle_alpha   90.00
_cell.angle_beta   90.00
_cell.angle_gamma   90.00
#
_symmetry.space_group_name_H-M   'P 1'
#
loop_
_entity.id
_entity.type
_entity.pdbx_description
1 polymer ?
#
loop_
_entity_poly.entity_id
_entity_poly.type
_entity_poly.pdbx_seq_one_letter_code
_entity_poly.pdbx_strand_id
1 'polypeptide(L)'
;MREHISEACATMQNTNLDWNRRVAALKMLRAVVIGGGMDYSNFSEEMREIQAALLISVKDLRSQLCREACVTIAFYCERLGLGMVTAMDTLMPTLILLMQNSAKVLFHISSYKNCNTWHYFNIFRSKCKCQAGMT
;
A
#
# COMPACT_ATOMS: atom_id res chain seq x y z
N MET A 1 -18.11 -10.04 7.29
CA MET A 1 -17.18 -9.40 6.32
C MET A 1 -16.35 -8.29 6.97
N ARG A 2 -16.96 -7.28 7.62
CA ARG A 2 -16.27 -6.29 8.46
C ARG A 2 -15.30 -6.90 9.47
N GLU A 3 -15.72 -7.97 10.15
CA GLU A 3 -14.88 -8.69 11.13
C GLU A 3 -13.57 -9.20 10.52
N HIS A 4 -13.62 -9.75 9.30
CA HIS A 4 -12.41 -10.24 8.62
C HIS A 4 -11.45 -9.09 8.25
N ILE A 5 -11.98 -7.93 7.87
CA ILE A 5 -11.16 -6.75 7.59
C ILE A 5 -10.50 -6.25 8.87
N SER A 6 -11.26 -6.13 9.95
CA SER A 6 -10.76 -5.67 11.25
C SER A 6 -9.70 -6.63 11.81
N GLU A 7 -9.94 -7.94 11.73
CA GLU A 7 -8.99 -8.98 12.16
C GLU A 7 -7.70 -8.96 11.32
N ALA A 8 -7.81 -8.83 9.99
CA ALA A 8 -6.66 -8.69 9.10
C ALA A 8 -5.86 -7.42 9.43
N CYS A 9 -6.54 -6.30 9.67
CA CYS A 9 -5.92 -5.04 10.05
C CYS A 9 -5.20 -5.17 11.41
N ALA A 10 -5.82 -5.78 12.41
CA ALA A 10 -5.21 -6.03 13.71
C ALA A 10 -3.95 -6.90 13.60
N THR A 11 -4.02 -7.95 12.76
CA THR A 11 -2.87 -8.82 12.48
C THR A 11 -1.72 -8.04 11.83
N MET A 12 -2.01 -7.19 10.84
CA MET A 12 -1.01 -6.38 10.15
C MET A 12 -0.36 -5.33 11.06
N GLN A 13 -1.11 -4.76 12.00
CA GLN A 13 -0.62 -3.76 12.95
C GLN A 13 0.27 -4.36 14.04
N ASN A 14 0.06 -5.65 14.40
CA ASN A 14 0.85 -6.29 15.43
C ASN A 14 2.22 -6.74 14.89
N THR A 15 3.24 -5.92 15.15
CA THR A 15 4.64 -6.18 14.72
C THR A 15 5.31 -7.33 15.46
N ASN A 16 4.74 -7.82 16.57
CA ASN A 16 5.24 -8.98 17.30
C ASN A 16 4.81 -10.32 16.69
N LEU A 17 3.84 -10.31 15.76
CA LEU A 17 3.41 -11.52 15.07
C LEU A 17 4.39 -11.92 13.96
N ASP A 18 4.37 -13.20 13.61
CA ASP A 18 5.14 -13.73 12.50
C ASP A 18 4.81 -12.98 11.19
N TRP A 19 5.86 -12.60 10.46
CA TRP A 19 5.71 -11.79 9.25
C TRP A 19 4.95 -12.53 8.14
N ASN A 20 4.96 -13.88 8.10
CA ASN A 20 4.16 -14.63 7.14
C ASN A 20 2.66 -14.48 7.43
N ARG A 21 2.27 -14.42 8.71
CA ARG A 21 0.88 -14.16 9.09
C ARG A 21 0.43 -12.77 8.65
N ARG A 22 1.31 -11.77 8.77
CA ARG A 22 1.04 -10.40 8.30
C ARG A 22 0.93 -10.35 6.77
N VAL A 23 1.76 -11.10 6.04
CA VAL A 23 1.64 -11.29 4.59
C VAL A 23 0.31 -11.97 4.21
N ALA A 24 -0.12 -12.99 4.97
CA ALA A 24 -1.40 -13.66 4.74
C ALA A 24 -2.59 -12.71 4.96
N ALA A 25 -2.53 -11.86 5.99
CA ALA A 25 -3.54 -10.83 6.24
C ALA A 25 -3.64 -9.81 5.08
N LEU A 26 -2.51 -9.38 4.51
CA LEU A 26 -2.50 -8.52 3.32
C LEU A 26 -3.18 -9.19 2.10
N LYS A 27 -2.96 -10.49 1.91
CA LYS A 27 -3.62 -11.28 0.85
C LYS A 27 -5.11 -11.42 1.10
N MET A 28 -5.51 -11.62 2.37
CA MET A 28 -6.91 -11.69 2.78
C MET A 28 -7.65 -10.40 2.46
N LEU A 29 -7.06 -9.23 2.75
CA LEU A 29 -7.65 -7.93 2.41
C LEU A 29 -7.97 -7.80 0.92
N ARG A 30 -7.05 -8.23 0.03
CA ARG A 30 -7.33 -8.24 -1.42
C ARG A 30 -8.44 -9.22 -1.78
N ALA A 31 -8.48 -10.40 -1.17
CA ALA A 31 -9.53 -11.39 -1.43
C ALA A 31 -10.92 -10.85 -1.06
N VAL A 32 -11.04 -10.12 0.05
CA VAL A 32 -12.31 -9.50 0.49
C VAL A 32 -12.80 -8.47 -0.55
N VAL A 33 -11.91 -7.62 -1.06
CA VAL A 33 -12.24 -6.63 -2.10
C VAL A 33 -12.60 -7.30 -3.43
N ILE A 34 -11.94 -8.41 -3.79
CA ILE A 34 -12.30 -9.20 -4.98
C ILE A 34 -13.71 -9.80 -4.82
N GLY A 35 -14.07 -10.25 -3.63
CA GLY A 35 -15.38 -10.82 -3.32
C GLY A 35 -16.54 -9.83 -3.20
N GLY A 36 -16.38 -8.57 -3.62
CA GLY A 36 -17.44 -7.56 -3.56
C GLY A 36 -17.47 -6.76 -2.25
N GLY A 37 -16.40 -6.79 -1.45
CA GLY A 37 -16.31 -6.04 -0.20
C GLY A 37 -16.42 -4.50 -0.32
N MET A 38 -16.45 -3.95 -1.54
CA MET A 38 -16.58 -2.51 -1.78
C MET A 38 -18.03 -2.01 -1.88
N ASP A 39 -19.01 -2.92 -2.02
CA ASP A 39 -20.42 -2.54 -2.21
C ASP A 39 -21.14 -2.20 -0.88
N TYR A 40 -20.40 -2.16 0.24
CA TYR A 40 -20.94 -1.95 1.57
C TYR A 40 -20.92 -0.47 2.01
N SER A 41 -22.01 -0.03 2.64
CA SER A 41 -22.26 1.35 3.06
C SER A 41 -21.21 1.96 4.00
N ASN A 42 -20.37 1.15 4.65
CA ASN A 42 -19.42 1.58 5.67
C ASN A 42 -17.94 1.43 5.27
N PHE A 43 -17.67 1.13 4.00
CA PHE A 43 -16.29 0.87 3.52
C PHE A 43 -15.32 2.03 3.79
N SER A 44 -15.79 3.28 3.84
CA SER A 44 -14.97 4.46 4.14
C SER A 44 -14.34 4.44 5.56
N GLU A 45 -15.03 3.86 6.55
CA GLU A 45 -14.48 3.70 7.90
C GLU A 45 -13.42 2.60 7.94
N GLU A 46 -13.73 1.45 7.33
CA GLU A 46 -12.82 0.31 7.19
C GLU A 46 -11.56 0.68 6.40
N MET A 47 -11.70 1.56 5.40
CA MET A 47 -10.59 2.08 4.60
C MET A 47 -9.55 2.82 5.45
N ARG A 48 -9.98 3.55 6.49
CA ARG A 48 -9.05 4.23 7.41
C ARG A 48 -8.24 3.24 8.24
N GLU A 49 -8.87 2.16 8.71
CA GLU A 49 -8.18 1.09 9.43
C GLU A 49 -7.18 0.37 8.52
N ILE A 50 -7.58 0.06 7.29
CA ILE A 50 -6.71 -0.54 6.26
C ILE A 50 -5.53 0.37 5.97
N GLN A 51 -5.74 1.68 5.82
CA GLN A 51 -4.67 2.65 5.59
C GLN A 51 -3.64 2.63 6.71
N ALA A 52 -4.07 2.67 7.97
CA ALA A 52 -3.18 2.64 9.13
C ALA A 52 -2.35 1.34 9.16
N ALA A 53 -3.00 0.21 8.90
CA ALA A 53 -2.36 -1.10 8.89
C ALA A 53 -1.37 -1.26 7.72
N LEU A 54 -1.68 -0.69 6.55
CA LEU A 54 -0.78 -0.64 5.40
C LEU A 54 0.45 0.23 5.68
N LEU A 55 0.30 1.38 6.33
CA LEU A 55 1.42 2.25 6.69
C LEU A 55 2.43 1.52 7.58
N ILE A 56 1.97 0.76 8.57
CA ILE A 56 2.82 -0.05 9.44
C ILE A 56 3.51 -1.18 8.66
N SER A 57 2.78 -1.84 7.76
CA SER A 57 3.31 -2.96 6.96
C SER A 57 4.35 -2.52 5.92
N VAL A 58 4.17 -1.32 5.35
CA VAL A 58 5.11 -0.71 4.40
C VAL A 58 6.42 -0.32 5.08
N LYS A 59 6.37 0.14 6.34
CA LYS A 59 7.55 0.50 7.14
C LYS A 59 8.35 -0.70 7.67
N ASP A 60 7.92 -1.93 7.40
CA ASP A 60 8.60 -3.11 7.89
C ASP A 60 9.98 -3.28 7.24
N LEU A 61 10.97 -3.66 8.06
CA LEU A 61 12.35 -3.89 7.61
C LEU A 61 12.47 -5.11 6.68
N ARG A 62 11.49 -6.02 6.71
CA ARG A 62 11.48 -7.22 5.86
C ARG A 62 10.94 -6.87 4.50
N SER A 63 11.82 -6.94 3.51
CA SER A 63 11.49 -6.64 2.11
C SER A 63 10.31 -7.48 1.55
N GLN A 64 10.04 -8.67 2.09
CA GLN A 64 8.88 -9.49 1.68
C GLN A 64 7.54 -8.89 2.12
N LEU A 65 7.44 -8.47 3.39
CA LEU A 65 6.22 -7.85 3.90
C LEU A 65 6.01 -6.47 3.29
N CYS A 66 7.08 -5.69 3.18
CA CYS A 66 7.05 -4.39 2.50
C CYS A 66 6.58 -4.51 1.04
N ARG A 67 7.12 -5.48 0.27
CA ARG A 67 6.68 -5.75 -1.12
C ARG A 67 5.19 -6.11 -1.19
N GLU A 68 4.74 -7.01 -0.34
CA GLU A 68 3.33 -7.43 -0.31
C GLU A 68 2.39 -6.26 0.04
N ALA A 69 2.82 -5.38 0.94
CA ALA A 69 2.07 -4.18 1.30
C ALA A 69 1.98 -3.21 0.12
N CYS A 70 3.07 -3.00 -0.63
CA CYS A 70 3.07 -2.18 -1.84
C CYS A 70 2.20 -2.76 -2.96
N VAL A 71 2.18 -4.09 -3.14
CA VAL A 71 1.25 -4.76 -4.08
C VAL A 71 -0.20 -4.54 -3.66
N THR A 72 -0.48 -4.56 -2.36
CA THR A 72 -1.84 -4.31 -1.83
C THR A 72 -2.26 -2.86 -2.06
N ILE A 73 -1.40 -1.90 -1.76
CA ILE A 73 -1.62 -0.47 -2.04
C ILE A 73 -1.96 -0.23 -3.51
N ALA A 74 -1.18 -0.83 -4.41
CA ALA A 74 -1.42 -0.79 -5.85
C ALA A 74 -2.79 -1.33 -6.25
N PHE A 75 -3.17 -2.50 -5.72
CA PHE A 75 -4.47 -3.11 -5.98
C PHE A 75 -5.63 -2.22 -5.49
N TYR A 76 -5.50 -1.59 -4.33
CA TYR A 76 -6.52 -0.67 -3.82
C TYR A 76 -6.62 0.61 -4.66
N CYS A 77 -5.52 1.15 -5.16
CA CYS A 77 -5.53 2.27 -6.10
C CYS A 77 -6.30 1.95 -7.38
N GLU A 78 -6.13 0.74 -7.92
CA GLU A 78 -6.83 0.30 -9.12
C GLU A 78 -8.34 0.17 -8.88
N ARG A 79 -8.73 -0.38 -7.73
CA ARG A 79 -10.14 -0.64 -7.41
C ARG A 79 -10.93 0.59 -6.96
N LEU A 80 -10.31 1.48 -6.19
CA LEU A 80 -10.99 2.62 -5.56
C LEU A 80 -10.73 3.96 -6.26
N GLY A 81 -9.72 4.04 -7.13
CA GLY A 81 -9.38 5.24 -7.88
C GLY A 81 -9.18 6.46 -6.98
N LEU A 82 -10.09 7.44 -7.09
CA LEU A 82 -10.04 8.70 -6.34
C LEU A 82 -10.23 8.53 -4.82
N GLY A 83 -10.89 7.45 -4.38
CA GLY A 83 -11.07 7.16 -2.95
C GLY A 83 -9.74 6.91 -2.21
N MET A 84 -8.66 6.57 -2.94
CA MET A 84 -7.34 6.36 -2.36
C MET A 84 -6.44 7.60 -2.30
N VAL A 85 -6.84 8.74 -2.87
CA VAL A 85 -5.98 9.94 -2.96
C VAL A 85 -5.48 10.37 -1.58
N THR A 86 -6.39 10.56 -0.62
CA THR A 86 -6.05 10.99 0.75
C THR A 86 -5.14 9.98 1.47
N ALA A 87 -5.38 8.69 1.25
CA ALA A 87 -4.53 7.64 1.82
C ALA A 87 -3.14 7.65 1.19
N MET A 88 -3.02 7.88 -0.11
CA MET A 88 -1.75 7.99 -0.81
C MET A 88 -0.94 9.20 -0.37
N ASP A 89 -1.57 10.35 -0.16
CA ASP A 89 -0.87 11.55 0.36
C ASP A 89 -0.19 11.25 1.71
N THR A 90 -0.81 10.42 2.55
CA THR A 90 -0.25 9.98 3.83
C THR A 90 0.86 8.94 3.67
N LEU A 91 0.69 7.99 2.74
CA LEU A 91 1.64 6.90 2.50
C LEU A 91 2.90 7.39 1.76
N MET A 92 2.78 8.45 0.96
CA MET A 92 3.82 8.92 0.05
C MET A 92 5.17 9.22 0.68
N PRO A 93 5.26 9.97 1.80
CA PRO A 93 6.56 10.28 2.40
C PRO A 93 7.31 9.01 2.81
N THR A 94 6.57 8.01 3.29
CA THR A 94 7.10 6.72 3.68
C THR A 94 7.54 5.91 2.45
N LEU A 95 6.70 5.88 1.42
CA LEU A 95 7.04 5.21 0.17
C LEU A 95 8.32 5.79 -0.43
N ILE A 96 8.46 7.13 -0.45
CA ILE A 96 9.65 7.83 -0.98
C ILE A 96 10.93 7.40 -0.25
N LEU A 97 10.89 7.31 1.08
CA LEU A 97 12.02 6.87 1.91
C LEU A 97 12.41 5.41 1.61
N LEU A 98 11.45 4.55 1.35
CA LEU A 98 11.71 3.15 1.03
C LEU A 98 12.30 2.96 -0.37
N MET A 99 12.00 3.87 -1.32
CA MET A 99 12.61 3.85 -2.66
C MET A 99 14.11 4.07 -2.59
N GLN A 100 14.56 4.96 -1.69
CA GLN A 100 15.98 5.23 -1.46
C GLN A 100 16.71 4.01 -0.88
N ASN A 101 15.98 3.10 -0.24
CA ASN A 101 16.53 1.90 0.40
C ASN A 101 16.37 0.62 -0.43
N SER A 102 15.46 0.56 -1.41
CA SER A 102 15.16 -0.69 -2.14
C SER A 102 14.63 -0.48 -3.57
N ALA A 103 15.51 -0.59 -4.56
CA ALA A 103 15.22 -0.31 -5.98
C ALA A 103 14.14 -1.19 -6.64
N LYS A 104 13.68 -2.29 -6.02
CA LYS A 104 12.75 -3.27 -6.64
C LYS A 104 11.28 -3.08 -6.27
N VAL A 105 10.96 -2.37 -5.19
CA VAL A 105 9.57 -2.20 -4.72
C VAL A 105 8.75 -1.32 -5.68
N LEU A 106 9.46 -0.53 -6.47
CA LEU A 106 8.91 0.59 -7.21
C LEU A 106 8.21 0.24 -8.53
N PHE A 107 8.66 -0.83 -9.19
CA PHE A 107 8.10 -1.27 -10.47
C PHE A 107 6.58 -1.46 -10.39
N HIS A 108 6.10 -2.01 -9.27
CA HIS A 108 4.69 -2.29 -9.10
C HIS A 108 3.85 -1.02 -8.99
N ILE A 109 4.25 -0.01 -8.21
CA ILE A 109 3.44 1.21 -8.03
C ILE A 109 3.48 2.11 -9.27
N SER A 110 4.59 2.11 -10.03
CA SER A 110 4.79 2.97 -11.20
C SER A 110 3.89 2.69 -12.41
N SER A 111 3.22 1.54 -12.46
CA SER A 111 2.41 1.15 -13.63
C SER A 111 0.99 1.73 -13.63
N TYR A 112 0.53 2.34 -12.53
CA TYR A 112 -0.88 2.72 -12.36
C TYR A 112 -1.15 4.19 -12.75
N LYS A 113 -1.72 4.37 -13.95
CA LYS A 113 -1.98 5.67 -14.60
C LYS A 113 -3.24 6.43 -14.12
N ASN A 114 -4.02 5.87 -13.19
CA ASN A 114 -5.44 6.22 -13.03
C ASN A 114 -5.84 7.00 -11.76
N CYS A 115 -4.86 7.37 -10.93
CA CYS A 115 -5.07 8.37 -9.88
C CYS A 115 -4.17 9.58 -10.23
N ASN A 116 -4.21 10.68 -9.50
CA ASN A 116 -3.22 11.76 -9.65
C ASN A 116 -1.74 11.30 -9.42
N THR A 117 -1.51 9.99 -9.29
CA THR A 117 -0.23 9.27 -9.44
C THR A 117 0.61 9.74 -10.62
N TRP A 118 0.08 10.31 -11.71
CA TRP A 118 0.93 10.87 -12.78
C TRP A 118 1.77 12.08 -12.34
N HIS A 119 1.20 12.95 -11.49
CA HIS A 119 1.94 14.06 -10.88
C HIS A 119 3.03 13.52 -9.94
N TYR A 120 2.68 12.52 -9.14
CA TYR A 120 3.60 11.87 -8.22
C TYR A 120 4.66 11.01 -8.91
N PHE A 121 4.33 10.39 -10.05
CA PHE A 121 5.26 9.68 -10.92
C PHE A 121 6.25 10.62 -11.61
N ASN A 122 5.83 11.84 -11.96
CA ASN A 122 6.73 12.87 -12.49
C ASN A 122 7.66 13.46 -11.40
N ILE A 123 7.15 13.73 -10.20
CA ILE A 123 7.98 14.09 -9.03
C ILE A 123 8.98 12.97 -8.72
N PHE A 124 8.52 11.72 -8.78
CA PHE A 124 9.32 10.52 -8.62
C PHE A 124 10.43 10.39 -9.69
N ARG A 125 10.08 10.53 -10.97
CA ARG A 125 11.03 10.48 -12.10
C ARG A 125 12.06 11.62 -12.05
N SER A 126 11.64 12.81 -11.61
CA SER A 126 12.51 13.97 -11.39
C SER A 126 13.56 13.69 -10.31
N LYS A 127 13.16 13.15 -9.14
CA LYS A 127 14.09 12.85 -8.03
C LYS A 127 14.98 11.62 -8.29
N CYS A 128 14.49 10.59 -8.98
CA CYS A 128 15.33 9.44 -9.36
C CYS A 128 16.33 9.75 -10.48
N LYS A 129 16.00 10.65 -11.43
CA LYS A 129 16.99 11.12 -12.41
C LYS A 129 18.17 11.84 -11.76
N CYS A 130 17.97 12.53 -10.64
CA CYS A 130 19.06 13.11 -9.85
C CYS A 130 19.95 12.07 -9.15
N GLN A 131 19.50 10.82 -8.97
CA GLN A 131 20.30 9.76 -8.32
C GLN A 131 20.91 8.77 -9.33
N ALA A 132 20.35 8.63 -10.53
CA ALA A 132 20.85 7.75 -11.58
C ALA A 132 21.89 8.41 -12.52
N GLY A 133 22.30 9.65 -12.23
CA GLY A 133 23.25 10.43 -13.03
C GLY A 133 24.45 10.91 -12.24
N MET A 134 25.03 10.04 -11.39
CA MET A 134 26.25 10.36 -10.65
C MET A 134 27.19 9.14 -10.56
N THR A 135 27.63 8.70 -11.74
CA THR A 135 29.02 8.42 -12.12
C THR A 135 29.09 8.44 -13.63
#